data_AF-A0A1X2J240-F1
#
_entry.id   AF-A0A1X2J240-F1
#
_cell.length_a   1.000
_cell.length_b   1.000
_cell.length_c   1.000
_cell.angle_alpha   90.00
_cell.angle_beta   90.00
_cell.angle_gamma   90.00
#
_symmetry.space_group_name_H-M   'P 1'
#
loop_
_entity.id
_entity.type
_entity.pdbx_description
1 polymer ?
#
loop_
_entity_poly.entity_id
_entity_poly.type
_entity_poly.pdbx_seq_one_letter_code
_entity_poly.pdbx_strand_id
1 'polypeptide(L)' 'MAKGIEWVYAIGSSWNRCDPMTQREIERLWANDAAGWIKSSSFGDYVYVDTAELSLTYGAYSYTIARRCF' A
#
# COMPACT_ATOMS: atom_id res chain seq x y z
N MET A 1 10.86 9.94 20.30
CA MET A 1 10.91 8.84 19.32
C MET A 1 9.97 9.22 18.19
N ALA A 2 10.46 9.36 16.96
CA ALA A 2 9.57 9.61 15.82
C ALA A 2 8.75 8.34 15.57
N LYS A 3 7.42 8.45 15.47
CA LYS A 3 6.55 7.33 15.13
C LYS A 3 6.88 6.85 13.72
N GLY A 4 7.16 5.55 13.56
CA GLY A 4 7.34 4.94 12.26
C GLY A 4 5.99 4.69 11.61
N ILE A 5 5.89 4.93 10.30
CA ILE A 5 4.71 4.59 9.51
C ILE A 5 5.03 3.36 8.67
N GLU A 6 4.12 2.40 8.69
CA GLU A 6 4.22 1.18 7.90
C GLU A 6 2.91 0.90 7.15
N TRP A 7 3.04 0.63 5.85
CA TRP A 7 1.94 0.15 5.01
C TRP A 7 2.03 -1.36 4.80
N VAL A 8 0.91 -2.03 5.04
CA VAL A 8 0.75 -3.48 4.88
C VAL A 8 -0.41 -3.81 3.95
N TYR A 9 -0.37 -4.98 3.33
CA TYR A 9 -1.47 -5.55 2.56
C TYR A 9 -1.88 -6.93 3.12
N ALA A 10 -3.16 -7.23 3.06
CA ALA A 10 -3.71 -8.50 3.51
C ALA A 10 -3.55 -9.58 2.43
N ILE A 11 -3.07 -10.77 2.82
CA ILE A 11 -3.07 -11.96 1.99
C ILE A 11 -3.46 -13.18 2.83
N GLY A 12 -4.62 -13.75 2.52
CA GLY A 12 -5.24 -14.78 3.38
C GLY A 12 -5.46 -14.24 4.79
N SER A 13 -4.93 -14.94 5.79
CA SER A 13 -5.00 -14.57 7.22
C SER A 13 -3.81 -13.74 7.72
N SER A 14 -2.94 -13.28 6.81
CA SER A 14 -1.68 -12.60 7.14
C SER A 14 -1.64 -11.18 6.60
N TRP A 15 -0.88 -10.31 7.27
CA TRP A 15 -0.57 -8.96 6.80
C TRP A 15 0.91 -8.87 6.43
N ASN A 16 1.18 -8.62 5.16
CA ASN A 16 2.52 -8.49 4.64
C ASN A 16 2.90 -7.03 4.49
N ARG A 17 4.17 -6.72 4.74
CA ARG A 17 4.72 -5.37 4.55
C ARG A 17 4.90 -5.08 3.07
N CYS A 18 4.49 -3.88 2.65
CA CYS A 18 4.88 -3.36 1.35
C CYS A 18 6.40 -3.09 1.33
N ASP A 19 7.04 -3.19 0.17
CA ASP A 19 8.45 -2.80 0.04
C ASP A 19 8.65 -1.28 0.28
N PRO A 20 9.87 -0.83 0.64
CA PRO A 20 10.10 0.56 1.04
C PRO A 20 9.70 1.62 0.00
N MET A 21 9.81 1.32 -1.30
CA MET A 21 9.40 2.24 -2.35
C MET A 21 7.87 2.32 -2.41
N THR A 22 7.20 1.17 -2.40
CA THR A 22 5.74 1.10 -2.36
C THR A 22 5.17 1.82 -1.13
N GLN A 23 5.76 1.63 0.07
CA GLN A 23 5.30 2.32 1.29
C GLN A 23 5.35 3.85 1.15
N ARG A 24 6.42 4.38 0.55
CA ARG A 24 6.58 5.82 0.34
C ARG A 24 5.53 6.39 -0.61
N GLU A 25 5.27 5.69 -1.71
CA GLU A 25 4.29 6.16 -2.70
C GLU A 25 2.85 6.03 -2.18
N ILE A 26 2.50 4.96 -1.45
CA ILE A 26 1.19 4.85 -0.78
C ILE A 26 1.03 5.97 0.25
N GLU A 27 2.05 6.24 1.07
CA GLU A 27 1.98 7.35 2.04
C GLU A 27 1.80 8.70 1.36
N ARG A 28 2.47 8.91 0.22
CA ARG A 28 2.30 10.12 -0.59
C ARG A 28 0.87 10.24 -1.11
N LEU A 29 0.29 9.17 -1.65
CA LEU A 29 -1.10 9.16 -2.11
C LEU A 29 -2.07 9.45 -0.95
N TRP A 30 -1.87 8.78 0.19
CA TRP A 30 -2.68 8.94 1.39
C TRP A 30 -2.68 10.38 1.90
N ALA A 31 -1.49 11.01 1.96
CA ALA A 31 -1.35 12.39 2.40
C ALA A 31 -2.03 13.43 1.47
N ASN A 32 -2.33 13.06 0.23
CA ASN A 32 -2.95 13.92 -0.77
C ASN A 32 -4.40 13.51 -1.09
N ASP A 33 -4.99 12.57 -0.34
CA ASP A 33 -6.33 12.02 -0.60
C ASP A 33 -6.51 11.59 -2.06
N ALA A 34 -5.54 10.83 -2.58
CA ALA A 34 -5.44 10.49 -3.99
C ALA A 34 -5.35 8.99 -4.25
N ALA A 35 -5.88 8.55 -5.39
CA ALA A 35 -5.70 7.21 -5.92
C ALA A 35 -4.79 7.23 -7.16
N GLY A 36 -4.07 6.14 -7.43
CA GLY A 36 -3.18 6.10 -8.58
C GLY A 36 -2.38 4.82 -8.75
N TRP A 37 -1.80 4.70 -9.95
CA TRP A 37 -0.85 3.63 -10.28
C TRP A 37 0.53 3.96 -9.74
N ILE A 38 1.11 3.05 -8.97
CA ILE A 38 2.47 3.15 -8.43
C ILE A 38 3.27 1.91 -8.81
N LYS A 39 4.58 2.06 -8.96
CA LYS A 39 5.46 0.92 -9.23
C LYS A 39 5.74 0.17 -7.94
N SER A 40 5.52 -1.15 -7.92
CA SER A 40 5.81 -1.97 -6.75
C SER A 40 6.82 -3.07 -7.07
N SER A 41 7.91 -3.10 -6.31
CA SER A 41 8.91 -4.16 -6.45
C SER A 41 8.40 -5.49 -5.92
N SER A 42 7.54 -5.47 -4.90
CA SER A 42 6.93 -6.69 -4.33
C SER A 42 5.99 -7.41 -5.30
N PHE A 43 5.28 -6.67 -6.15
CA PHE A 43 4.36 -7.25 -7.14
C PHE A 43 5.00 -7.43 -8.52
N GLY A 44 6.20 -6.89 -8.74
CA GLY A 44 6.95 -7.00 -9.99
C GLY A 44 6.48 -6.06 -11.12
N ASP A 45 5.44 -5.25 -10.88
CA ASP A 45 4.87 -4.33 -11.85
C ASP A 45 4.16 -3.14 -11.15
N TYR A 46 3.38 -2.37 -11.92
CA TYR A 46 2.48 -1.34 -11.41
C TYR A 46 1.28 -1.95 -10.69
N VAL A 47 0.92 -1.32 -9.57
CA VAL A 47 -0.28 -1.62 -8.79
C VAL A 47 -1.12 -0.35 -8.67
N TYR A 48 -2.44 -0.50 -8.73
CA TYR A 48 -3.35 0.61 -8.48
C TYR A 48 -3.66 0.68 -7.00
N VAL A 49 -3.55 1.86 -6.41
CA VAL A 49 -3.85 2.09 -5.00
C VAL A 49 -5.01 3.08 -4.90
N ASP A 50 -6.04 2.68 -4.19
CA ASP A 50 -7.15 3.54 -3.79
C ASP A 50 -7.08 3.77 -2.28
N THR A 51 -6.77 5.01 -1.88
CA THR A 51 -6.61 5.37 -0.47
C THR A 51 -7.94 5.58 0.24
N ALA A 52 -9.03 5.88 -0.48
CA ALA A 52 -10.35 6.04 0.11
C ALA A 52 -10.92 4.67 0.49
N GLU A 53 -10.76 3.69 -0.40
CA GLU A 53 -11.22 2.30 -0.18
C GLU A 53 -10.21 1.44 0.57
N LEU A 54 -9.02 1.97 0.89
CA LEU A 54 -7.90 1.23 1.47
C LEU A 54 -7.64 -0.09 0.73
N SER A 55 -7.49 0.00 -0.59
CA SER A 55 -7.27 -1.16 -1.45
C SER A 55 -6.06 -0.98 -2.39
N LEU A 56 -5.41 -2.11 -2.70
CA LEU A 56 -4.34 -2.23 -3.68
C LEU A 56 -4.75 -3.30 -4.68
N THR A 57 -4.83 -2.94 -5.95
CA THR A 57 -5.19 -3.84 -7.05
C THR A 57 -3.97 -4.18 -7.90
N TYR A 58 -3.75 -5.47 -8.12
CA TYR A 58 -2.73 -6.00 -9.01
C TYR A 58 -3.33 -7.08 -9.92
N GLY A 59 -3.32 -6.84 -11.23
CA GLY A 59 -4.01 -7.69 -12.19
C GLY A 59 -5.50 -7.80 -11.88
N ALA A 60 -5.99 -9.02 -11.62
CA ALA A 60 -7.39 -9.30 -11.24
C ALA A 60 -7.60 -9.39 -9.72
N TYR A 61 -6.55 -9.22 -8.91
CA TYR A 61 -6.62 -9.35 -7.46
C TYR A 61 -6.68 -7.97 -6.79
N SER A 62 -7.52 -7.85 -5.78
CA SER A 62 -7.56 -6.68 -4.89
C SER A 62 -7.23 -7.10 -3.47
N TYR A 63 -6.33 -6.36 -2.83
CA TYR A 63 -5.84 -6.59 -1.50
C TYR A 63 -6.23 -5.42 -0.62
N THR A 64 -6.80 -5.68 0.55
CA THR A 64 -6.99 -4.63 1.57
C THR A 64 -5.63 -4.18 2.08
N ILE A 65 -5.42 -2.87 2.19
CA ILE A 65 -4.23 -2.28 2.79
C ILE A 65 -4.54 -1.61 4.13
N ALA A 66 -3.53 -1.46 4.98
CA ALA A 66 -3.67 -0.75 6.24
C ALA A 66 -2.40 0.04 6.57
N ARG A 67 -2.60 1.20 7.21
CA ARG A 67 -1.55 2.07 7.73
C ARG A 67 -1.36 1.82 9.22
N ARG A 68 -0.14 1.46 9.64
CA ARG A 68 0.22 1.21 11.03
C ARG A 68 1.18 2.28 11.54
N CYS A 69 0.97 2.69 12.79
CA CYS A 69 1.89 3.55 13.52
C CYS A 69 2.56 2.71 14.62
N PHE A 70 3.88 2.80 14.76
CA PHE A 70 4.64 2.16 15.83
C PHE A 70 5.68 3.10 16.45
#